data_AF-A0A1F2TJS9-F1
#
_entry.id   AF-A0A1F2TJS9-F1
#
_cell.length_a   1.000
_cell.length_b   1.000
_cell.length_c   1.000
_cell.angle_alpha   90.00
_cell.angle_beta   90.00
_cell.angle_gamma   90.00
#
_symmetry.space_group_name_H-M   'P 1'
#
loop_
_entity.id
_entity.type
_entity.pdbx_description
1 polymer ?
#
loop_
_entity_poly.entity_id
_entity_poly.type
_entity_poly.pdbx_seq_one_letter_code
_entity_poly.pdbx_strand_id
1 'polypeptide(L)'
;MLGTISNRQLLQPRSLADAQWFRKVGTRAAQAISKVVMAGVAGERPRVALGSVAPTVVRLRKTEGVLAAGESIEAAQAALQAEIAPIDDLRSTAEYRRRVAANLLARFALECLGRRGRRWSK
;
A
#
# COMPACT_ATOMS: atom_id res chain seq x y z
N MET A 1 29.29 22.94 -12.61
CA MET A 1 28.92 22.42 -11.28
C MET A 1 28.05 21.17 -11.51
N LEU A 2 28.68 20.01 -11.75
CA LEU A 2 28.00 18.76 -12.09
C LEU A 2 27.48 18.10 -10.80
N GLY A 3 26.16 18.11 -10.61
CA GLY A 3 25.51 17.47 -9.48
C GLY A 3 25.69 15.95 -9.54
N THR A 4 26.24 15.38 -8.48
CA THR A 4 26.42 13.94 -8.31
C THR A 4 25.07 13.24 -8.25
N ILE A 5 24.70 12.50 -9.30
CA ILE A 5 23.57 11.56 -9.24
C ILE A 5 24.00 10.42 -8.32
N SER A 6 23.63 10.51 -7.04
CA SER A 6 23.80 9.43 -6.08
C SER A 6 22.96 8.23 -6.53
N ASN A 7 23.60 7.24 -7.15
CA ASN A 7 23.00 5.97 -7.55
C ASN A 7 22.60 5.18 -6.30
N ARG A 8 21.39 5.43 -5.79
CA ARG A 8 20.84 4.71 -4.63
C ARG A 8 20.44 3.31 -5.11
N GLN A 9 21.38 2.38 -5.03
CA GLN A 9 21.19 0.98 -5.36
C GLN A 9 19.98 0.42 -4.59
N LEU A 10 19.06 -0.26 -5.29
CA LEU A 10 17.90 -0.93 -4.68
C LEU A 10 18.40 -2.09 -3.81
N LEU A 11 18.72 -1.81 -2.55
CA LEU A 11 19.02 -2.84 -1.57
C LEU A 11 17.73 -3.61 -1.28
N GLN A 12 17.64 -4.86 -1.74
CA GLN A 12 16.59 -5.76 -1.27
C GLN A 12 16.83 -6.04 0.22
N PRO A 13 15.79 -5.96 1.08
CA PRO A 13 15.96 -6.26 2.50
C PRO A 13 16.47 -7.70 2.67
N ARG A 14 17.50 -7.86 3.51
CA ARG A 14 18.25 -9.12 3.74
C ARG A 14 17.42 -10.24 4.39
N SER A 15 16.20 -9.96 4.85
CA SER A 15 15.19 -10.99 5.13
C SER A 15 13.79 -10.37 5.10
N LEU A 16 12.85 -11.07 4.47
CA LEU A 16 11.43 -10.72 4.45
C LEU A 16 10.71 -11.69 5.38
N ALA A 17 11.08 -11.69 6.66
CA ALA A 17 10.39 -12.50 7.67
C ALA A 17 8.90 -12.12 7.74
N ASP A 18 8.60 -10.86 7.44
CA ASP A 18 7.25 -10.33 7.39
C ASP A 18 6.55 -10.63 6.06
N ALA A 19 5.28 -10.99 6.13
CA ALA A 19 4.45 -11.24 4.95
C ALA A 19 4.36 -9.99 4.07
N GLN A 20 4.74 -10.14 2.81
CA GLN A 20 4.57 -9.11 1.79
C GLN A 20 3.24 -9.29 1.07
N TRP A 21 2.65 -8.17 0.68
CA TRP A 21 1.39 -8.14 -0.02
C TRP A 21 1.45 -7.15 -1.18
N PHE A 22 0.95 -7.55 -2.34
CA PHE A 22 0.92 -6.69 -3.51
C PHE A 22 -0.38 -6.91 -4.28
N ARG A 23 -1.03 -5.82 -4.65
CA ARG A 23 -2.22 -5.89 -5.49
C ARG A 23 -2.27 -4.73 -6.46
N LYS A 24 -2.48 -5.07 -7.72
CA LYS A 24 -2.76 -4.14 -8.82
C LYS A 24 -4.22 -4.28 -9.24
N VAL A 25 -4.90 -3.15 -9.38
CA VAL A 25 -6.26 -3.06 -9.91
C VAL A 25 -6.21 -2.30 -11.23
N GLY A 26 -6.67 -2.94 -12.31
CA GLY A 26 -6.76 -2.37 -13.65
C GLY A 26 -8.16 -2.55 -14.24
N THR A 27 -8.37 -2.16 -15.49
CA THR A 27 -9.62 -2.43 -16.24
C THR A 27 -9.76 -3.91 -16.65
N ARG A 28 -8.64 -4.61 -16.80
CA ARG A 28 -8.55 -6.01 -17.23
C ARG A 28 -7.39 -6.71 -16.51
N ALA A 29 -7.38 -8.04 -16.56
CA ALA A 29 -6.40 -8.86 -15.82
C ALA A 29 -4.95 -8.74 -16.33
N ALA A 30 -4.76 -8.53 -17.63
CA ALA A 30 -3.44 -8.45 -18.26
C ALA A 30 -3.31 -7.19 -19.15
N GLN A 31 -2.07 -6.74 -19.39
CA GLN A 31 -1.76 -5.59 -20.26
C GLN A 31 -2.58 -4.33 -19.93
N ALA A 32 -2.70 -3.97 -18.65
CA ALA A 32 -3.41 -2.78 -18.20
C ALA A 32 -2.52 -1.90 -17.32
N ILE A 33 -2.70 -0.58 -17.42
CA ILE A 33 -2.13 0.36 -16.45
C ILE A 33 -2.98 0.33 -15.18
N SER A 34 -2.34 0.44 -14.01
CA SER A 34 -3.03 0.41 -12.72
C SER A 34 -3.94 1.63 -12.54
N LYS A 35 -5.21 1.38 -12.19
CA LYS A 35 -6.10 2.37 -11.57
C LYS A 35 -5.65 2.68 -10.15
N VAL A 36 -5.33 1.63 -9.38
CA VAL A 36 -4.69 1.71 -8.07
C VAL A 36 -3.74 0.53 -7.95
N VAL A 37 -2.59 0.74 -7.31
CA VAL A 37 -1.68 -0.32 -6.91
C VAL A 37 -1.30 -0.13 -5.46
N MET A 38 -1.23 -1.22 -4.71
CA MET A 38 -0.82 -1.21 -3.30
C MET A 38 0.30 -2.23 -3.09
N ALA A 39 1.28 -1.83 -2.31
CA ALA A 39 2.27 -2.71 -1.71
C ALA A 39 2.19 -2.59 -0.19
N GLY A 40 2.24 -3.73 0.49
CA GLY A 40 2.16 -3.85 1.94
C GLY A 40 3.26 -4.78 2.46
N VAL A 41 3.80 -4.46 3.63
CA VAL A 41 4.61 -5.38 4.43
C VAL A 41 3.97 -5.46 5.80
N ALA A 42 3.59 -6.65 6.23
CA ALA A 42 3.02 -6.91 7.54
C ALA A 42 4.08 -6.82 8.64
N GLY A 43 3.69 -7.12 9.88
CA GLY A 43 4.57 -7.08 11.05
C GLY A 43 4.08 -6.09 12.10
N GLU A 44 4.85 -5.97 13.18
CA GLU A 44 4.54 -5.03 14.27
C GLU A 44 4.52 -3.57 13.79
N ARG A 45 5.36 -3.25 12.79
CA ARG A 45 5.43 -1.95 12.14
C ARG A 45 5.07 -2.09 10.67
N PRO A 46 3.77 -2.22 10.34
CA PRO A 46 3.33 -2.42 8.98
C PRO A 46 3.78 -1.26 8.09
N ARG A 47 4.03 -1.54 6.82
CA ARG A 47 4.37 -0.54 5.81
C ARG A 47 3.42 -0.63 4.65
N VAL A 48 2.87 0.49 4.23
CA VAL A 48 1.85 0.56 3.16
C VAL A 48 2.19 1.69 2.21
N ALA A 49 2.27 1.36 0.93
CA ALA A 49 2.43 2.34 -0.14
C ALA A 49 1.37 2.15 -1.24
N LEU A 50 0.90 3.25 -1.80
CA LEU A 50 -0.06 3.29 -2.89
C LEU A 50 0.49 4.06 -4.09
N GLY A 51 0.18 3.57 -5.29
CA GLY A 51 0.37 4.27 -6.55
C GLY A 51 -0.97 4.60 -7.21
N SER A 52 -0.95 5.58 -8.12
CA SER A 52 -2.12 6.06 -8.86
C SER A 52 -3.21 6.72 -7.99
N VAL A 53 -2.84 7.21 -6.80
CA VAL A 53 -3.73 7.92 -5.85
C VAL A 53 -3.21 9.32 -5.46
N ALA A 54 -2.13 9.76 -6.08
CA ALA A 54 -1.45 11.05 -5.90
C ALA A 54 -0.47 11.26 -7.09
N PRO A 55 0.16 12.44 -7.25
CA PRO A 55 1.14 12.69 -8.32
C PRO A 55 2.35 11.74 -8.31
N THR A 56 2.72 11.23 -7.14
CA THR A 56 3.78 10.22 -6.95
C THR A 56 3.26 9.04 -6.14
N VAL A 57 4.04 7.95 -6.06
CA VAL A 57 3.79 6.90 -5.06
C VAL A 57 3.84 7.54 -3.68
N VAL A 58 2.86 7.23 -2.84
CA VAL A 58 2.75 7.72 -1.47
C VAL A 58 2.85 6.58 -0.49
N ARG A 59 3.61 6.80 0.59
CA ARG A 59 3.67 5.89 1.74
C ARG A 59 2.75 6.45 2.83
N LEU A 60 1.82 5.63 3.32
CA LEU A 60 0.72 6.05 4.20
C LEU A 60 1.14 6.00 5.67
N ARG A 61 1.98 6.94 6.11
CA ARG A 61 2.60 6.91 7.44
C ARG A 61 1.59 7.02 8.57
N LYS A 62 0.52 7.80 8.40
CA LYS A 62 -0.51 7.93 9.43
C LYS A 62 -1.32 6.65 9.51
N THR A 63 -1.76 6.12 8.38
CA THR A 63 -2.42 4.81 8.30
C THR A 63 -1.56 3.69 8.90
N GLU A 64 -0.26 3.66 8.62
CA GLU A 64 0.68 2.70 9.22
C GLU A 64 0.66 2.77 10.76
N GLY A 65 0.62 3.98 11.34
CA GLY A 65 0.53 4.19 12.79
C GLY A 65 -0.76 3.64 13.39
N VAL A 66 -1.90 3.93 12.75
CA VAL A 66 -3.22 3.42 13.17
C VAL A 66 -3.25 1.88 13.13
N LEU A 67 -2.70 1.28 12.07
CA LEU A 67 -2.59 -0.19 11.97
C LEU A 67 -1.64 -0.78 13.03
N ALA A 68 -0.50 -0.13 13.30
CA ALA A 68 0.45 -0.58 14.32
C ALA A 68 -0.15 -0.52 15.73
N ALA A 69 -0.99 0.48 16.00
CA ALA A 69 -1.72 0.62 17.25
C ALA A 69 -2.84 -0.43 17.43
N GLY A 70 -3.16 -1.20 16.37
CA GLY A 70 -4.22 -2.20 16.41
C GLY A 70 -5.62 -1.59 16.43
N GLU A 71 -5.76 -0.36 15.96
CA GLU A 71 -7.07 0.30 15.82
C GLU A 71 -7.91 -0.35 14.71
N SER A 72 -9.19 0.05 14.63
CA SER A 72 -10.13 -0.52 13.69
C SER A 72 -9.76 -0.24 12.24
N ILE A 73 -10.24 -1.09 11.32
CA ILE A 73 -9.95 -0.91 9.90
C ILE A 73 -10.62 0.36 9.36
N GLU A 74 -11.76 0.76 9.91
CA GLU A 74 -12.46 2.00 9.59
C GLU A 74 -11.62 3.22 9.95
N ALA A 75 -10.98 3.23 11.13
CA ALA A 75 -10.05 4.29 11.52
C ALA A 75 -8.84 4.36 10.57
N ALA A 76 -8.28 3.21 10.21
CA ALA A 76 -7.15 3.14 9.28
C ALA A 76 -7.54 3.62 7.87
N GLN A 77 -8.75 3.29 7.40
CA GLN A 77 -9.31 3.78 6.14
C GLN A 77 -9.55 5.29 6.16
N ALA A 78 -10.05 5.85 7.26
CA ALA A 78 -10.21 7.29 7.42
C ALA A 78 -8.86 8.03 7.35
N ALA A 79 -7.84 7.52 8.04
CA ALA A 79 -6.47 8.03 7.95
C ALA A 79 -5.93 7.96 6.50
N LEU A 80 -6.18 6.85 5.80
CA LEU A 80 -5.77 6.68 4.40
C LEU A 80 -6.40 7.74 3.50
N GLN A 81 -7.70 8.03 3.67
CA GLN A 81 -8.39 9.02 2.83
C GLN A 81 -7.79 10.43 2.96
N ALA A 82 -7.27 10.76 4.13
CA ALA A 82 -6.60 12.04 4.41
C ALA A 82 -5.16 12.10 3.84
N GLU A 83 -4.56 10.97 3.47
CA GLU A 83 -3.20 10.89 2.93
C GLU A 83 -3.15 10.82 1.38
N ILE A 84 -4.31 10.74 0.71
CA ILE A 84 -4.40 10.60 -0.75
C ILE A 84 -5.16 11.76 -1.41
N ALA A 85 -4.73 12.12 -2.61
CA ALA A 85 -5.33 13.15 -3.47
C ALA A 85 -5.47 12.62 -4.91
N PRO A 86 -6.35 11.63 -5.14
CA PRO A 86 -6.55 11.06 -6.46
C PRO A 86 -7.25 12.03 -7.41
N ILE A 87 -6.97 11.87 -8.70
CA ILE A 87 -7.59 12.62 -9.79
C ILE A 87 -8.54 11.72 -10.60
N ASP A 88 -9.42 12.35 -11.36
CA ASP A 88 -10.16 11.71 -12.44
C ASP A 88 -9.27 11.59 -13.69
N ASP A 89 -9.38 10.48 -14.42
CA ASP A 89 -8.84 10.34 -15.77
C ASP A 89 -9.60 9.25 -16.57
N LEU A 90 -9.15 9.00 -17.81
CA LEU A 90 -9.69 7.97 -18.72
C LEU A 90 -9.66 6.53 -18.14
N ARG A 91 -8.87 6.25 -17.10
CA ARG A 91 -8.75 4.92 -16.48
C ARG A 91 -9.78 4.75 -15.36
N SER A 92 -10.03 5.78 -14.57
CA SER A 92 -11.06 5.80 -13.51
C SER A 92 -11.20 7.16 -12.81
N THR A 93 -12.31 7.31 -12.09
CA THR A 93 -12.56 8.49 -11.24
C THR A 93 -11.75 8.49 -9.94
N ALA A 94 -11.59 9.68 -9.36
CA ALA A 94 -11.00 9.92 -8.05
C ALA A 94 -11.78 9.18 -6.96
N GLU A 95 -13.11 9.23 -6.99
CA GLU A 95 -13.98 8.51 -6.05
C GLU A 95 -13.75 7.00 -6.13
N TYR A 96 -13.69 6.43 -7.33
CA TYR A 96 -13.40 5.01 -7.51
C TYR A 96 -12.02 4.64 -6.94
N ARG A 97 -11.00 5.47 -7.16
CA ARG A 97 -9.66 5.26 -6.61
C ARG A 97 -9.66 5.30 -5.08
N ARG A 98 -10.40 6.24 -4.46
CA ARG A 98 -10.57 6.32 -3.00
C ARG A 98 -11.19 5.05 -2.44
N ARG A 99 -12.28 4.56 -3.06
CA ARG A 99 -12.97 3.33 -2.65
C ARG A 99 -12.08 2.11 -2.79
N VAL A 100 -11.39 1.96 -3.92
CA VAL A 100 -10.47 0.84 -4.14
C VAL A 100 -9.31 0.86 -3.15
N ALA A 101 -8.69 2.02 -2.91
CA ALA A 101 -7.59 2.14 -1.96
C ALA A 101 -8.01 1.69 -0.54
N ALA A 102 -9.18 2.12 -0.06
CA ALA A 102 -9.74 1.68 1.22
C ALA A 102 -9.98 0.16 1.25
N ASN A 103 -10.54 -0.41 0.19
CA ASN A 103 -10.80 -1.85 0.10
C ASN A 103 -9.51 -2.69 0.07
N LEU A 104 -8.46 -2.21 -0.63
CA LEU A 104 -7.17 -2.88 -0.65
C LEU A 104 -6.51 -2.88 0.73
N LEU A 105 -6.62 -1.76 1.48
CA LEU A 105 -6.15 -1.69 2.86
C LEU A 105 -6.85 -2.72 3.75
N ALA A 106 -8.18 -2.82 3.66
CA ALA A 106 -8.96 -3.80 4.42
C ALA A 106 -8.57 -5.24 4.09
N ARG A 107 -8.36 -5.56 2.81
CA ARG A 107 -7.89 -6.90 2.40
C ARG A 107 -6.49 -7.21 2.92
N PHE A 108 -5.56 -6.26 2.81
CA PHE A 108 -4.22 -6.43 3.38
C PHE A 108 -4.28 -6.70 4.89
N ALA A 109 -5.09 -5.94 5.64
CA ALA A 109 -5.25 -6.15 7.08
C ALA A 109 -5.81 -7.55 7.40
N LEU A 110 -6.87 -7.97 6.71
CA LEU A 110 -7.50 -9.27 6.90
C LEU A 110 -6.54 -10.43 6.57
N GLU A 111 -5.84 -10.35 5.43
CA GLU A 111 -5.01 -11.44 4.91
C GLU A 111 -3.65 -11.53 5.62
N CYS A 112 -3.12 -10.41 6.12
CA CYS A 112 -1.72 -10.34 6.58
C CYS A 112 -1.53 -9.87 8.02
N LEU A 113 -2.44 -9.07 8.60
CA LEU A 113 -2.30 -8.57 9.98
C LEU A 113 -3.03 -9.47 11.00
N GLY A 114 -4.03 -10.24 10.58
CA GLY A 114 -4.69 -11.26 11.40
C GLY A 114 -3.87 -12.52 11.67
N ARG A 115 -2.66 -12.65 11.08
CA ARG A 115 -1.80 -13.85 11.17
C ARG A 115 -0.68 -13.73 12.22
N ARG A 116 -0.95 -13.14 13.38
CA ARG A 116 0.00 -13.17 14.51
C ARG A 116 0.19 -14.63 14.95
N GLY A 117 1.26 -15.30 14.49
CA GLY A 117 1.72 -16.57 15.09
C GLY A 117 1.67 -17.86 14.26
N ARG A 118 1.83 -17.84 12.93
CA ARG A 118 2.27 -19.06 12.23
C ARG A 118 3.63 -18.86 11.59
N ARG A 119 4.67 -19.14 12.38
CA ARG A 119 6.00 -19.49 11.86
C ARG A 119 5.79 -20.78 11.05
N TRP A 120 5.98 -20.70 9.73
CA TRP A 120 5.98 -21.87 8.86
C TRP A 120 7.11 -22.80 9.33
N SER A 121 6.78 -23.96 9.92
CA SER A 121 7.70 -25.09 10.00
C SER A 121 7.60 -25.85 8.68
N LYS A 122 8.75 -26.21 8.12
CA LYS A 122 8.86 -27.05 6.93
C LYS A 122 8.21 -28.42 7.15
#